data_AF-A0A524J1Y8-F1
#
_entry.id   AF-A0A524J1Y8-F1
#
_cell.length_a   1.000
_cell.length_b   1.000
_cell.length_c   1.000
_cell.angle_alpha   90.00
_cell.angle_beta   90.00
_cell.angle_gamma   90.00
#
_symmetry.space_group_name_H-M   'P 1'
#
loop_
_entity.id
_entity.type
_entity.pdbx_description
1 polymer ?
#
loop_
_entity_poly.entity_id
_entity_poly.type
_entity_poly.pdbx_seq_one_letter_code
_entity_poly.pdbx_strand_id
1 'polypeptide(L)'
;MSAAREWLRLASDPTILRRALITCLVVGFVLTLVNHAGEIVRAEFSLTLLAQVGLTLAVPFTVVTIASVSALRGKETRAMDEFLLLEREMEVIGKFPNQNPNPVLRVSSDGELLFANDASAPILEALDAQVGRPLPPDFVTRLREAAAADPIRTVELMSGHRTFAILPVDVEGFQFLNLYGTDITAAKVIEKFPTLNPNPVMRMSSDALLLYANAASGPIAQGMGITTGDPFPEEIAARIRQSCRGIGEAVEVQAMGRIYELQPVEIPELGFTNIYALDVTAMRALDKFP
;
A
#
# COMPACT_ATOMS: atom_id res chain seq x y z
N MET A 1 32.12 0.97 22.82
CA MET A 1 32.89 0.78 24.07
C MET A 1 32.90 -0.71 24.40
N SER A 2 33.98 -1.29 24.94
CA SER A 2 33.99 -2.74 25.21
C SER A 2 33.00 -3.09 26.32
N ALA A 3 32.28 -4.21 26.16
CA ALA A 3 31.28 -4.68 27.12
C ALA A 3 31.80 -4.79 28.57
N ALA A 4 33.12 -4.98 28.72
CA ALA A 4 33.82 -4.99 30.00
C ALA A 4 33.91 -3.61 30.67
N ARG A 5 34.17 -2.52 29.91
CA ARG A 5 34.25 -1.16 30.47
C ARG A 5 32.89 -0.65 30.93
N GLU A 6 31.85 -0.97 30.18
CA GLU A 6 30.48 -0.65 30.55
C GLU A 6 30.02 -1.43 31.79
N TRP A 7 30.38 -2.71 31.88
CA TRP A 7 30.12 -3.52 33.07
C TRP A 7 30.77 -2.89 34.31
N LEU A 8 32.04 -2.49 34.19
CA LEU A 8 32.79 -1.88 35.28
C LEU A 8 32.17 -0.54 35.73
N ARG A 9 31.69 0.26 34.77
CA ARG A 9 31.00 1.53 35.04
C ARG A 9 29.70 1.31 35.81
N LEU A 10 28.86 0.36 35.37
CA LEU A 10 27.61 0.01 36.06
C LEU A 10 27.89 -0.60 37.44
N ALA A 11 28.87 -1.49 37.55
CA ALA A 11 29.28 -2.08 38.84
C ALA A 11 29.80 -1.04 39.83
N SER A 12 30.34 0.08 39.34
CA SER A 12 30.80 1.22 40.13
C SER A 12 29.72 2.26 40.42
N ASP A 13 28.47 2.00 40.05
CA ASP A 13 27.35 2.90 40.34
C ASP A 13 27.15 3.03 41.87
N PRO A 14 27.04 4.26 42.41
CA PRO A 14 26.91 4.49 43.85
C PRO A 14 25.72 3.75 44.49
N THR A 15 24.64 3.56 43.74
CA THR A 15 23.43 2.87 44.21
C THR A 15 23.67 1.37 44.33
N ILE A 16 24.35 0.77 43.34
CA ILE A 16 24.71 -0.65 43.37
C ILE A 16 25.73 -0.91 44.47
N LEU A 17 26.80 -0.11 44.53
CA LEU A 17 27.83 -0.23 45.57
C LEU A 17 27.24 -0.09 46.97
N ARG A 18 26.35 0.88 47.20
CA ARG A 18 25.68 1.05 48.49
C ARG A 18 24.84 -0.16 48.87
N ARG A 19 24.06 -0.72 47.93
CA ARG A 19 23.26 -1.93 48.17
C ARG A 19 24.15 -3.15 48.46
N ALA A 20 25.18 -3.36 47.64
CA ALA A 20 26.12 -4.46 47.81
C ALA A 20 26.88 -4.37 49.14
N LEU A 21 27.30 -3.17 49.54
CA LEU A 21 27.98 -2.93 50.81
C LEU A 21 27.08 -3.21 52.01
N ILE A 22 25.83 -2.71 52.00
CA ILE A 22 24.87 -2.97 53.08
C ILE A 22 24.60 -4.47 53.21
N THR A 23 24.32 -5.17 52.10
CA THR A 23 24.05 -6.61 52.13
C THR A 23 25.27 -7.40 52.61
N CYS A 24 26.47 -7.04 52.16
CA CYS A 24 27.72 -7.63 52.61
C CYS A 24 27.92 -7.44 54.12
N LEU A 25 27.71 -6.22 54.63
CA LEU A 25 27.86 -5.95 56.06
C LEU A 25 26.85 -6.73 56.89
N VAL A 26 25.60 -6.84 56.47
CA VAL A 26 24.58 -7.59 57.23
C VAL A 26 24.83 -9.09 57.16
N VAL A 27 24.93 -9.64 55.95
CA VAL A 27 25.04 -11.09 55.75
C VAL A 27 26.42 -11.59 56.17
N GLY A 28 27.47 -10.88 55.78
CA GLY A 28 28.85 -11.25 56.10
C GLY A 28 29.12 -11.14 57.60
N PHE A 29 28.60 -10.13 58.30
CA PHE A 29 28.72 -10.05 59.76
C PHE A 29 28.05 -11.24 60.46
N VAL A 30 26.83 -11.61 60.06
CA VAL A 30 26.14 -12.76 60.63
C VAL A 30 26.92 -14.05 60.40
N LEU A 31 27.41 -14.28 59.17
CA LEU A 31 28.20 -15.47 58.84
C LEU A 31 29.54 -15.51 59.57
N THR A 32 30.20 -14.36 59.71
CA THR A 32 31.44 -14.25 60.48
C THR A 32 31.20 -14.57 61.96
N LEU A 33 30.12 -14.09 62.56
CA LEU A 33 29.77 -14.45 63.93
C LEU A 33 29.48 -15.94 64.07
N VAL A 34 28.71 -16.54 63.16
CA VAL A 34 28.38 -17.97 63.23
C VAL A 34 29.64 -18.84 63.13
N ASN A 35 30.54 -18.52 62.19
CA ASN A 35 31.68 -19.38 61.89
C ASN A 35 32.90 -19.14 62.80
N HIS A 36 33.07 -17.91 63.29
CA HIS A 36 34.30 -17.48 63.98
C HIS A 36 34.06 -16.88 65.38
N ALA A 37 32.84 -16.94 65.94
CA ALA A 37 32.57 -16.39 67.28
C ALA A 37 33.54 -16.88 68.35
N GLY A 38 33.92 -18.16 68.33
CA GLY A 38 34.84 -18.73 69.33
C GLY A 38 36.24 -18.11 69.29
N GLU A 39 36.77 -17.88 68.09
CA GLU A 39 38.09 -17.28 67.86
C GLU A 39 38.08 -15.78 68.19
N ILE A 40 36.98 -15.10 67.86
CA ILE A 40 36.74 -13.69 68.18
C ILE A 40 36.67 -13.46 69.69
N VAL A 41 35.95 -14.32 70.43
CA VAL A 41 35.80 -14.22 71.89
C VAL A 41 37.13 -14.49 72.61
N ARG A 42 37.98 -15.36 72.05
CA ARG A 42 39.32 -15.66 72.59
C ARG A 42 40.39 -14.64 72.18
N ALA A 43 40.04 -13.66 71.35
CA ALA A 43 40.96 -12.67 70.78
C ALA A 43 42.13 -13.29 69.98
N GLU A 44 41.90 -14.44 69.35
CA GLU A 44 42.90 -15.15 68.55
C GLU A 44 42.85 -14.69 67.09
N PHE A 45 43.52 -13.58 66.79
CA PHE A 45 43.56 -13.03 65.44
C PHE A 45 44.75 -13.58 64.64
N SER A 46 44.50 -14.61 63.84
CA SER A 46 45.46 -15.12 62.86
C SER A 46 45.26 -14.47 61.48
N LEU A 47 46.32 -14.47 60.66
CA LEU A 47 46.23 -14.01 59.26
C LEU A 47 45.22 -14.85 58.46
N THR A 48 45.12 -16.14 58.78
CA THR A 48 44.15 -17.08 58.18
C THR A 48 42.71 -16.70 58.51
N LEU A 49 42.43 -16.35 59.78
CA LEU A 49 41.11 -15.89 60.21
C LEU A 49 40.70 -14.60 59.48
N LEU A 50 41.62 -13.62 59.41
CA LEU A 50 41.36 -12.37 58.69
C LEU A 50 41.06 -12.61 57.20
N ALA A 51 41.77 -13.55 56.57
CA ALA A 51 41.50 -13.93 55.19
C ALA A 51 40.12 -14.61 55.02
N GLN A 52 39.73 -15.48 55.96
CA GLN A 52 38.41 -16.14 55.93
C GLN A 52 37.26 -15.15 56.16
N VAL A 53 37.41 -14.20 57.08
CA VAL A 53 36.44 -13.11 57.30
C VAL A 53 36.36 -12.21 56.07
N GLY A 54 37.50 -11.84 55.48
CA GLY A 54 37.56 -11.06 54.25
C GLY A 54 36.83 -11.75 53.09
N LEU A 55 37.04 -13.06 52.92
CA LEU A 55 36.35 -13.85 51.89
C LEU A 55 34.84 -13.94 52.16
N THR A 56 34.44 -14.13 53.43
CA THR A 56 33.04 -14.19 53.86
C THR A 56 32.27 -12.90 53.55
N LEU A 57 32.94 -11.75 53.61
CA LEU A 57 32.40 -10.45 53.22
C LEU A 57 32.44 -10.24 51.69
N ALA A 58 33.50 -10.71 51.02
CA ALA A 58 33.67 -10.53 49.58
C ALA A 58 32.60 -11.27 48.74
N VAL A 59 32.19 -12.46 49.17
CA VAL A 59 31.19 -13.29 48.45
C VAL A 59 29.83 -12.58 48.28
N PRO A 60 29.12 -12.16 49.36
CA PRO A 60 27.83 -11.50 49.21
C PRO A 60 27.92 -10.17 48.47
N PHE A 61 29.02 -9.42 48.63
CA PHE A 61 29.27 -8.19 47.87
C PHE A 61 29.32 -8.46 46.36
N THR A 62 30.07 -9.48 45.95
CA THR A 62 30.27 -9.85 44.55
C THR A 62 28.97 -10.32 43.92
N VAL A 63 28.23 -11.20 44.59
CA VAL A 63 26.95 -11.75 44.09
C VAL A 63 25.91 -10.65 43.90
N VAL A 64 25.76 -9.74 44.87
CA VAL A 64 24.79 -8.64 44.77
C VAL A 64 25.15 -7.66 43.67
N THR A 65 26.44 -7.37 43.49
CA THR A 65 26.92 -6.49 42.41
C THR A 65 26.62 -7.11 41.04
N ILE A 66 26.94 -8.39 40.83
CA ILE A 66 26.64 -9.12 39.59
C ILE A 66 25.13 -9.13 39.32
N ALA A 67 24.32 -9.48 40.33
CA ALA A 67 22.86 -9.56 40.17
C ALA A 67 22.25 -8.19 39.82
N SER A 68 22.73 -7.11 40.44
CA SER A 68 22.25 -5.74 40.20
C SER A 68 22.60 -5.26 38.79
N VAL A 69 23.83 -5.50 38.33
CA VAL A 69 24.28 -5.12 36.97
C VAL A 69 23.54 -5.93 35.91
N SER A 70 23.36 -7.24 36.12
CA SER A 70 22.60 -8.11 35.22
C SER A 70 21.14 -7.68 35.11
N ALA A 71 20.51 -7.27 36.21
CA ALA A 71 19.14 -6.78 36.20
C ALA A 71 18.98 -5.44 35.45
N LEU A 72 19.94 -4.52 35.58
CA LEU A 72 19.93 -3.25 34.86
C LEU A 72 20.14 -3.46 33.35
N ARG A 73 21.10 -4.30 32.97
CA ARG A 73 21.30 -4.70 31.57
C ARG A 73 20.06 -5.37 31.00
N GLY A 74 19.43 -6.27 31.76
CA GLY A 74 18.19 -6.92 31.35
C GLY A 74 17.02 -5.95 31.15
N LYS A 75 16.96 -4.83 31.90
CA LYS A 75 15.97 -3.77 31.69
C LYS A 75 16.27 -2.94 30.44
N GLU A 76 17.52 -2.54 30.22
CA GLU A 76 17.91 -1.76 29.04
C GLU A 76 17.72 -2.57 27.75
N THR A 77 18.10 -3.85 27.73
CA THR A 77 17.90 -4.72 26.57
C THR A 77 16.41 -4.92 26.28
N ARG A 78 15.58 -5.19 27.31
CA ARG A 78 14.13 -5.34 27.10
C ARG A 78 13.46 -4.06 26.62
N ALA A 79 13.83 -2.90 27.18
CA ALA A 79 13.26 -1.62 26.76
C ALA A 79 13.68 -1.26 25.32
N MET A 80 14.92 -1.58 24.93
CA MET A 80 15.39 -1.42 23.56
C MET A 80 14.67 -2.38 22.61
N ASP A 81 14.52 -3.65 22.97
CA ASP A 81 13.80 -4.64 22.16
C ASP A 81 12.31 -4.26 22.01
N GLU A 82 11.67 -3.79 23.07
CA GLU A 82 10.29 -3.30 23.07
C GLU A 82 10.15 -2.03 22.22
N PHE A 83 11.09 -1.09 22.33
CA PHE A 83 11.15 0.10 21.47
C PHE A 83 11.37 -0.27 19.99
N LEU A 84 12.27 -1.20 19.68
CA LEU A 84 12.53 -1.68 18.32
C LEU A 84 11.34 -2.48 17.76
N LEU A 85 10.60 -3.20 18.60
CA LEU A 85 9.36 -3.87 18.20
C LEU A 85 8.28 -2.83 17.86
N LEU A 86 8.14 -1.80 18.69
CA LEU A 86 7.21 -0.69 18.46
C LEU A 86 7.57 0.09 17.19
N GLU A 87 8.85 0.36 16.98
CA GLU A 87 9.37 1.00 15.77
C GLU A 87 9.11 0.12 14.53
N ARG A 88 9.32 -1.20 14.63
CA ARG A 88 8.94 -2.15 13.56
C ARG A 88 7.44 -2.21 13.33
N GLU A 89 6.61 -2.17 14.37
CA GLU A 89 5.15 -2.14 14.23
C GLU A 89 4.69 -0.85 13.52
N MET A 90 5.29 0.29 13.85
CA MET A 90 5.07 1.55 13.12
C MET A 90 5.54 1.47 11.67
N GLU A 91 6.68 0.82 11.41
CA GLU A 91 7.23 0.63 10.06
C GLU A 91 6.41 -0.38 9.23
N VAL A 92 5.83 -1.40 9.85
CA VAL A 92 4.97 -2.42 9.22
C VAL A 92 3.60 -1.83 8.87
N ILE A 93 3.02 -0.98 9.72
CA ILE A 93 1.80 -0.22 9.39
C ILE A 93 2.06 0.76 8.24
N GLY A 94 3.27 1.33 8.15
CA GLY A 94 3.71 2.18 7.05
C GLY A 94 3.99 1.44 5.72
N LYS A 95 4.23 0.13 5.74
CA LYS A 95 4.55 -0.69 4.54
C LYS A 95 3.33 -1.24 3.79
N PHE A 96 2.16 -1.30 4.44
CA PHE A 96 0.91 -1.78 3.82
C PHE A 96 0.51 -1.06 2.52
N PRO A 97 0.67 0.27 2.38
CA PRO A 97 0.32 0.97 1.15
C PRO A 97 1.21 0.62 -0.04
N ASN A 98 2.52 0.39 0.16
CA ASN A 98 3.47 0.13 -0.93
C ASN A 98 3.27 -1.22 -1.62
N GLN A 99 2.70 -2.21 -0.91
CA GLN A 99 2.40 -3.53 -1.49
C GLN A 99 0.99 -3.63 -2.06
N ASN A 100 0.15 -2.59 -1.88
CA ASN A 100 -1.18 -2.59 -2.45
C ASN A 100 -1.08 -2.43 -3.98
N PRO A 101 -1.58 -3.38 -4.80
CA PRO A 101 -1.58 -3.24 -6.25
C PRO A 101 -2.46 -2.09 -6.74
N ASN A 102 -3.32 -1.54 -5.88
CA ASN A 102 -4.17 -0.40 -6.18
C ASN A 102 -3.53 0.92 -5.71
N PRO A 103 -3.83 2.05 -6.36
CA PRO A 103 -3.37 3.36 -5.91
C PRO A 103 -3.78 3.66 -4.46
N VAL A 104 -2.80 4.04 -3.63
CA VAL A 104 -3.01 4.53 -2.28
C VAL A 104 -2.22 5.83 -2.10
N LEU A 105 -2.93 6.90 -1.76
CA LEU A 105 -2.33 8.20 -1.49
C LEU A 105 -2.77 8.72 -0.12
N ARG A 106 -1.99 9.65 0.44
CA ARG A 106 -2.35 10.38 1.66
C ARG A 106 -2.11 11.86 1.45
N VAL A 107 -3.10 12.66 1.81
CA VAL A 107 -3.08 14.11 1.66
C VAL A 107 -3.27 14.76 3.02
N SER A 108 -2.50 15.77 3.36
CA SER A 108 -2.68 16.54 4.59
C SER A 108 -4.00 17.31 4.55
N SER A 109 -4.47 17.75 5.71
CA SER A 109 -5.63 18.65 5.81
C SER A 109 -5.48 19.93 4.99
N ASP A 110 -4.25 20.39 4.72
CA ASP A 110 -3.93 21.57 3.89
C ASP A 110 -3.84 21.26 2.38
N GLY A 111 -3.95 19.99 1.99
CA GLY A 111 -3.91 19.55 0.58
C GLY A 111 -2.53 19.09 0.09
N GLU A 112 -1.53 18.98 0.97
CA GLU A 112 -0.19 18.47 0.61
C GLU A 112 -0.19 16.95 0.46
N LEU A 113 0.36 16.44 -0.64
CA LEU A 113 0.53 15.00 -0.84
C LEU A 113 1.65 14.47 0.05
N LEU A 114 1.29 13.79 1.15
CA LEU A 114 2.23 13.24 2.13
C LEU A 114 2.83 11.89 1.69
N PHE A 115 2.08 11.11 0.92
CA PHE A 115 2.48 9.78 0.51
C PHE A 115 1.72 9.34 -0.74
N ALA A 116 2.38 8.57 -1.61
CA ALA A 116 1.77 7.83 -2.71
C ALA A 116 2.56 6.53 -2.94
N ASN A 117 1.86 5.42 -3.11
CA ASN A 117 2.50 4.16 -3.50
C ASN A 117 2.81 4.10 -5.01
N ASP A 118 3.58 3.10 -5.44
CA ASP A 118 3.97 2.94 -6.86
C ASP A 118 2.77 2.82 -7.81
N ALA A 119 1.70 2.15 -7.38
CA ALA A 119 0.47 2.01 -8.15
C ALA A 119 -0.24 3.36 -8.41
N SER A 120 0.09 4.41 -7.65
CA SER A 120 -0.47 5.75 -7.81
C SER A 120 0.20 6.58 -8.91
N ALA A 121 1.28 6.10 -9.55
CA ALA A 121 1.98 6.82 -10.62
C ALA A 121 1.05 7.43 -11.69
N PRO A 122 0.01 6.73 -12.20
CA PRO A 122 -0.90 7.31 -13.20
C PRO A 122 -1.75 8.47 -12.65
N ILE A 123 -2.19 8.37 -11.40
CA ILE A 123 -2.95 9.44 -10.73
C ILE A 123 -2.06 10.67 -10.53
N LEU A 124 -0.80 10.47 -10.16
CA LEU A 124 0.16 11.56 -10.01
C LEU A 124 0.46 12.26 -11.34
N GLU A 125 0.63 11.49 -12.42
CA GLU A 125 0.82 12.03 -13.77
C GLU A 125 -0.38 12.87 -14.23
N ALA A 126 -1.60 12.36 -14.04
CA ALA A 126 -2.82 13.08 -14.43
C ALA A 126 -3.05 14.39 -13.66
N LEU A 127 -2.53 14.49 -12.43
CA LEU A 127 -2.65 15.67 -11.58
C LEU A 127 -1.43 16.60 -11.63
N ASP A 128 -0.38 16.24 -12.38
CA ASP A 128 0.95 16.85 -12.33
C ASP A 128 1.45 17.02 -10.87
N ALA A 129 1.25 15.96 -10.08
CA ALA A 129 1.46 15.96 -8.63
C ALA A 129 2.76 15.25 -8.22
N GLN A 130 3.36 15.70 -7.13
CA GLN A 130 4.56 15.09 -6.53
C GLN A 130 4.40 15.02 -5.01
N VAL A 131 4.97 13.99 -4.40
CA VAL A 131 4.99 13.85 -2.94
C VAL A 131 5.77 15.02 -2.32
N GLY A 132 5.24 15.60 -1.25
CA GLY A 132 5.74 16.83 -0.61
C GLY A 132 5.27 18.12 -1.28
N ARG A 133 4.31 18.06 -2.22
CA ARG A 133 3.71 19.22 -2.88
C ARG A 133 2.19 19.23 -2.72
N PRO A 134 1.55 20.41 -2.73
CA PRO A 134 0.10 20.52 -2.73
C PRO A 134 -0.51 19.91 -4.01
N LEU A 135 -1.60 19.17 -3.85
CA LEU A 135 -2.44 18.76 -4.96
C LEU A 135 -3.22 19.96 -5.53
N PRO A 136 -3.71 19.89 -6.79
CA PRO A 136 -4.54 20.94 -7.37
C PRO A 136 -5.72 21.33 -6.46
N PRO A 137 -5.94 22.62 -6.14
CA PRO A 137 -6.97 23.05 -5.19
C PRO A 137 -8.39 22.59 -5.52
N ASP A 138 -8.75 22.56 -6.81
CA ASP A 138 -10.05 22.09 -7.27
C ASP A 138 -10.24 20.58 -6.99
N PHE A 139 -9.16 19.79 -7.10
CA PHE A 139 -9.20 18.38 -6.79
C PHE A 139 -9.32 18.14 -5.28
N VAL A 140 -8.56 18.88 -4.47
CA VAL A 140 -8.67 18.82 -3.00
C VAL A 140 -10.08 19.17 -2.53
N THR A 141 -10.70 20.19 -3.13
CA THR A 141 -12.08 20.58 -2.81
C THR A 141 -13.06 19.45 -3.09
N ARG A 142 -13.00 18.84 -4.28
CA ARG A 142 -13.83 17.68 -4.64
C ARG A 142 -13.63 16.50 -3.69
N LEU A 143 -12.39 16.21 -3.28
CA LEU A 143 -12.09 15.14 -2.34
C LEU A 143 -12.74 15.38 -0.97
N ARG A 144 -12.67 16.61 -0.44
CA ARG A 144 -13.30 16.97 0.83
C ARG A 144 -14.82 16.89 0.77
N GLU A 145 -15.43 17.40 -0.31
CA GLU A 145 -16.88 17.30 -0.53
C GLU A 145 -17.34 15.84 -0.61
N ALA A 146 -16.57 15.00 -1.30
CA ALA A 146 -16.88 13.58 -1.43
C ALA A 146 -16.70 12.81 -0.11
N ALA A 147 -15.70 13.18 0.70
CA ALA A 147 -15.47 12.61 2.04
C ALA A 147 -16.56 12.99 3.04
N ALA A 148 -17.08 14.22 2.95
CA ALA A 148 -18.12 14.74 3.83
C ALA A 148 -19.55 14.30 3.45
N ALA A 149 -19.73 13.65 2.29
CA ALA A 149 -21.02 13.17 1.84
C ALA A 149 -21.47 11.92 2.63
N ASP A 150 -22.79 11.76 2.81
CA ASP A 150 -23.39 10.55 3.38
C ASP A 150 -24.39 9.92 2.37
N PRO A 151 -24.12 8.72 1.82
CA PRO A 151 -22.87 7.95 1.98
C PRO A 151 -21.67 8.63 1.28
N ILE A 152 -20.46 8.29 1.72
CA ILE A 152 -19.18 8.76 1.14
C ILE A 152 -19.18 8.47 -0.36
N ARG A 153 -18.73 9.44 -1.16
CA ARG A 153 -18.70 9.35 -2.63
C ARG A 153 -17.28 9.15 -3.14
N THR A 154 -17.17 8.64 -4.37
CA THR A 154 -15.90 8.60 -5.09
C THR A 154 -15.74 9.83 -5.98
N VAL A 155 -14.49 10.22 -6.21
CA VAL A 155 -14.08 11.23 -7.18
C VAL A 155 -13.45 10.51 -8.36
N GLU A 156 -13.97 10.72 -9.56
CA GLU A 156 -13.38 10.14 -10.77
C GLU A 156 -12.23 11.00 -11.30
N LEU A 157 -11.18 10.31 -11.76
CA LEU A 157 -10.02 10.91 -12.40
C LEU A 157 -9.63 10.08 -13.63
N MET A 158 -9.50 10.75 -14.77
CA MET A 158 -9.02 10.15 -16.01
C MET A 158 -7.51 10.38 -16.14
N SER A 159 -6.76 9.31 -16.45
CA SER A 159 -5.33 9.35 -16.71
C SER A 159 -5.05 8.63 -18.02
N GLY A 160 -4.95 9.38 -19.12
CA GLY A 160 -4.87 8.80 -20.47
C GLY A 160 -6.13 7.98 -20.78
N HIS A 161 -5.96 6.68 -21.02
CA HIS A 161 -7.04 5.72 -21.31
C HIS A 161 -7.61 5.04 -20.05
N ARG A 162 -7.03 5.28 -18.87
CA ARG A 162 -7.53 4.71 -17.61
C ARG A 162 -8.44 5.67 -16.87
N THR A 163 -9.48 5.14 -16.23
CA THR A 163 -10.33 5.89 -15.30
C THR A 163 -10.23 5.30 -13.91
N PHE A 164 -9.90 6.15 -12.94
CA PHE A 164 -9.82 5.79 -11.53
C PHE A 164 -11.01 6.35 -10.77
N ALA A 165 -11.63 5.52 -9.94
CA ALA A 165 -12.52 5.97 -8.87
C ALA A 165 -11.69 6.13 -7.60
N ILE A 166 -11.61 7.35 -7.08
CA ILE A 166 -10.82 7.68 -5.89
C ILE A 166 -11.79 7.85 -4.73
N LEU A 167 -11.68 6.98 -3.73
CA LEU A 167 -12.45 7.05 -2.50
C LEU A 167 -11.65 7.82 -1.44
N PRO A 168 -12.07 9.04 -1.06
CA PRO A 168 -11.49 9.74 0.06
C PRO A 168 -12.11 9.26 1.37
N VAL A 169 -11.25 8.88 2.33
CA VAL A 169 -11.64 8.45 3.67
C VAL A 169 -10.95 9.36 4.68
N ASP A 170 -11.76 10.15 5.37
CA ASP A 170 -11.32 10.93 6.51
C ASP A 170 -11.19 10.02 7.74
N VAL A 171 -10.10 10.16 8.48
CA VAL A 171 -9.84 9.38 9.69
C VAL A 171 -9.94 10.33 10.87
N GLU A 172 -11.05 10.26 11.61
CA GLU A 172 -11.33 11.13 12.74
C GLU A 172 -10.13 11.18 13.73
N GLY A 173 -9.72 12.40 14.08
CA GLY A 173 -8.59 12.64 14.98
C GLY A 173 -7.22 12.76 14.31
N PHE A 174 -7.12 12.46 13.01
CA PHE A 174 -5.89 12.64 12.23
C PHE A 174 -6.07 13.74 11.17
N GLN A 175 -5.11 14.67 11.07
CA GLN A 175 -5.17 15.81 10.14
C GLN A 175 -4.77 15.42 8.70
N PHE A 176 -5.24 14.28 8.21
CA PHE A 176 -4.98 13.80 6.84
C PHE A 176 -6.15 13.00 6.28
N LEU A 177 -6.24 13.00 4.96
CA LEU A 177 -7.20 12.25 4.18
C LEU A 177 -6.49 11.08 3.49
N ASN A 178 -6.97 9.84 3.68
CA ASN A 178 -6.50 8.70 2.92
C ASN A 178 -7.30 8.59 1.62
N LEU A 179 -6.61 8.36 0.50
CA LEU A 179 -7.21 8.19 -0.81
C LEU A 179 -6.95 6.78 -1.31
N TYR A 180 -8.02 6.08 -1.65
CA TYR A 180 -7.95 4.75 -2.25
C TYR A 180 -8.45 4.82 -3.68
N GLY A 181 -7.55 4.61 -4.65
CA GLY A 181 -7.91 4.54 -6.05
C GLY A 181 -8.26 3.12 -6.46
N THR A 182 -9.30 2.98 -7.26
CA THR A 182 -9.65 1.73 -7.95
C THR A 182 -9.67 2.02 -9.44
N ASP A 183 -8.97 1.23 -10.24
CA ASP A 183 -9.11 1.30 -11.70
C ASP A 183 -10.49 0.75 -12.08
N ILE A 184 -11.35 1.63 -12.58
CA ILE A 184 -12.71 1.32 -13.02
C ILE A 184 -12.84 1.33 -14.54
N THR A 185 -11.73 1.32 -15.28
CA THR A 185 -11.71 1.37 -16.75
C THR A 185 -12.56 0.25 -17.33
N ALA A 186 -12.32 -1.00 -16.91
CA ALA A 186 -13.11 -2.14 -17.34
C ALA A 186 -14.58 -2.04 -16.92
N ALA A 187 -14.85 -1.59 -15.69
CA ALA A 187 -16.21 -1.45 -15.18
C ALA A 187 -17.02 -0.41 -15.97
N LYS A 188 -16.42 0.74 -16.33
CA LYS A 188 -17.08 1.76 -17.17
C LYS A 188 -17.34 1.30 -18.60
N VAL A 189 -16.42 0.50 -19.14
CA VAL A 189 -16.60 -0.14 -20.44
C VAL A 189 -17.75 -1.14 -20.42
N ILE A 190 -17.94 -1.82 -19.28
CA ILE A 190 -19.05 -2.77 -19.07
C ILE A 190 -20.37 -2.04 -18.77
N GLU A 191 -20.36 -0.91 -18.05
CA GLU A 191 -21.57 -0.15 -17.68
C GLU A 191 -22.32 0.39 -18.90
N LYS A 192 -21.62 0.59 -20.03
CA LYS A 192 -22.24 0.62 -21.36
C LYS A 192 -22.60 -0.79 -21.83
N PHE A 193 -23.42 -1.51 -21.06
CA PHE A 193 -23.77 -2.89 -21.37
C PHE A 193 -24.49 -2.91 -22.75
N PRO A 194 -23.93 -3.60 -23.76
CA PRO A 194 -24.41 -3.49 -25.15
C PRO A 194 -25.86 -3.88 -25.40
N THR A 195 -26.48 -4.62 -24.47
CA THR A 195 -27.85 -5.14 -24.60
C THR A 195 -28.92 -4.06 -24.55
N LEU A 196 -28.68 -2.96 -23.83
CA LEU A 196 -29.61 -1.82 -23.76
C LEU A 196 -29.30 -0.73 -24.79
N ASN A 197 -28.18 -0.84 -25.51
CA ASN A 197 -27.82 0.14 -26.53
C ASN A 197 -28.70 -0.08 -27.77
N PRO A 198 -29.53 0.90 -28.17
CA PRO A 198 -30.37 0.78 -29.36
C PRO A 198 -29.56 0.79 -30.67
N ASN A 199 -28.30 1.26 -30.62
CA ASN A 199 -27.41 1.25 -31.78
C ASN A 199 -26.69 -0.09 -31.90
N PRO A 200 -26.22 -0.48 -33.10
CA PRO A 200 -25.43 -1.69 -33.29
C PRO A 200 -24.17 -1.69 -32.43
N VAL A 201 -24.01 -2.76 -31.64
CA VAL A 201 -22.79 -3.03 -30.88
C VAL A 201 -22.35 -4.47 -31.13
N MET A 202 -21.07 -4.65 -31.41
CA MET A 202 -20.41 -5.94 -31.57
C MET A 202 -19.15 -6.03 -30.71
N ARG A 203 -18.66 -7.23 -30.45
CA ARG A 203 -17.39 -7.48 -29.77
C ARG A 203 -16.55 -8.45 -30.57
N MET A 204 -15.30 -8.10 -30.81
CA MET A 204 -14.34 -8.92 -31.55
C MET A 204 -13.21 -9.37 -30.61
N SER A 205 -12.81 -10.65 -30.63
CA SER A 205 -11.64 -11.12 -29.89
C SER A 205 -10.32 -10.66 -30.53
N SER A 206 -9.20 -10.84 -29.82
CA SER A 206 -7.85 -10.69 -30.39
C SER A 206 -7.62 -11.51 -31.67
N ASP A 207 -8.23 -12.70 -31.74
CA ASP A 207 -8.20 -13.61 -32.89
C ASP A 207 -9.25 -13.28 -33.96
N ALA A 208 -9.82 -12.07 -33.90
CA ALA A 208 -10.83 -11.57 -34.82
C ALA A 208 -12.18 -12.33 -34.82
N LEU A 209 -12.51 -13.09 -33.77
CA LEU A 209 -13.79 -13.79 -33.66
C LEU A 209 -14.88 -12.86 -33.14
N LEU A 210 -16.11 -12.96 -33.68
CA LEU A 210 -17.28 -12.27 -33.16
C LEU A 210 -17.72 -12.91 -31.84
N LEU A 211 -17.40 -12.27 -30.71
CA LEU A 211 -17.76 -12.75 -29.37
C LEU A 211 -19.19 -12.37 -28.97
N TYR A 212 -19.71 -11.28 -29.52
CA TYR A 212 -21.03 -10.77 -29.17
C TYR A 212 -21.56 -9.82 -30.25
N ALA A 213 -22.87 -9.85 -30.50
CA ALA A 213 -23.59 -8.86 -31.30
C ALA A 213 -24.97 -8.62 -30.68
N ASN A 214 -25.37 -7.36 -30.49
CA ASN A 214 -26.74 -7.05 -30.07
C ASN A 214 -27.72 -7.18 -31.26
N ALA A 215 -29.02 -7.08 -31.00
CA ALA A 215 -30.05 -7.22 -32.04
C ALA A 215 -29.91 -6.18 -33.16
N ALA A 216 -29.50 -4.95 -32.82
CA ALA A 216 -29.29 -3.88 -33.80
C ALA A 216 -28.12 -4.16 -34.76
N SER A 217 -27.16 -4.99 -34.36
CA SER A 217 -26.07 -5.45 -35.23
C SER A 217 -26.47 -6.51 -36.25
N GLY A 218 -27.71 -7.02 -36.21
CA GLY A 218 -28.22 -8.05 -37.12
C GLY A 218 -27.95 -7.77 -38.60
N PRO A 219 -28.31 -6.59 -39.15
CA PRO A 219 -28.04 -6.26 -40.55
C PRO A 219 -26.55 -6.28 -40.89
N ILE A 220 -25.69 -5.78 -39.99
CA ILE A 220 -24.24 -5.71 -40.20
C ILE A 220 -23.63 -7.11 -40.21
N ALA A 221 -23.96 -7.93 -39.21
CA ALA A 221 -23.48 -9.31 -39.10
C ALA A 221 -23.95 -10.14 -40.30
N GLN A 222 -25.22 -10.00 -40.71
CA GLN A 222 -25.75 -10.67 -41.90
C GLN A 222 -25.07 -10.19 -43.19
N GLY A 223 -24.79 -8.88 -43.31
CA GLY A 223 -24.09 -8.31 -44.45
C GLY A 223 -22.65 -8.80 -44.59
N MET A 224 -21.99 -9.13 -43.46
CA MET A 224 -20.68 -9.78 -43.43
C MET A 224 -20.74 -11.31 -43.54
N GLY A 225 -21.93 -11.91 -43.41
CA GLY A 225 -22.11 -13.36 -43.40
C GLY A 225 -21.55 -14.06 -42.16
N ILE A 226 -21.50 -13.37 -41.01
CA ILE A 226 -20.92 -13.90 -39.76
C ILE A 226 -21.98 -14.04 -38.67
N THR A 227 -21.77 -15.01 -37.79
CA THR A 227 -22.50 -15.19 -36.54
C THR A 227 -21.55 -15.26 -35.35
N THR A 228 -22.08 -15.27 -34.13
CA THR A 228 -21.23 -15.34 -32.92
C THR A 228 -20.38 -16.61 -32.95
N GLY A 229 -19.06 -16.44 -32.83
CA GLY A 229 -18.06 -17.49 -32.98
C GLY A 229 -17.30 -17.45 -34.31
N ASP A 230 -17.86 -16.84 -35.35
CA ASP A 230 -17.21 -16.73 -36.66
C ASP A 230 -16.18 -15.59 -36.68
N PRO A 231 -15.11 -15.71 -37.48
CA PRO A 231 -14.15 -14.63 -37.67
C PRO A 231 -14.76 -13.49 -38.50
N PHE A 232 -14.45 -12.25 -38.13
CA PHE A 232 -14.67 -11.10 -39.01
C PHE A 232 -13.89 -11.29 -40.32
N PRO A 233 -14.42 -10.80 -41.47
CA PRO A 233 -13.67 -10.78 -42.72
C PRO A 233 -12.30 -10.12 -42.54
N GLU A 234 -11.24 -10.73 -43.08
CA GLU A 234 -9.85 -10.33 -42.80
C GLU A 234 -9.59 -8.84 -43.09
N GLU A 235 -10.15 -8.32 -44.18
CA GLU A 235 -10.07 -6.90 -44.56
C GLU A 235 -10.69 -5.97 -43.50
N ILE A 236 -11.87 -6.33 -42.99
CA ILE A 236 -12.56 -5.55 -41.95
C ILE A 236 -11.82 -5.64 -40.62
N ALA A 237 -11.36 -6.83 -40.24
CA ALA A 237 -10.58 -7.03 -39.02
C ALA A 237 -9.25 -6.26 -39.05
N ALA A 238 -8.58 -6.20 -40.22
CA ALA A 238 -7.38 -5.41 -40.42
C ALA A 238 -7.67 -3.91 -40.25
N ARG A 239 -8.73 -3.40 -40.89
CA ARG A 239 -9.15 -1.98 -40.77
C ARG A 239 -9.53 -1.61 -39.34
N ILE A 240 -10.26 -2.49 -38.63
CA ILE A 240 -10.59 -2.29 -37.21
C ILE A 240 -9.31 -2.16 -36.36
N ARG A 241 -8.36 -3.08 -36.53
CA ARG A 241 -7.07 -3.03 -35.81
C ARG A 241 -6.24 -1.79 -36.17
N GLN A 242 -6.29 -1.34 -37.42
CA GLN A 242 -5.63 -0.12 -37.86
C GLN A 242 -6.25 1.12 -37.19
N SER A 243 -7.59 1.18 -37.16
CA SER A 243 -8.36 2.24 -36.51
C SER A 243 -8.09 2.31 -35.00
N CYS A 244 -8.00 1.19 -34.29
CA CYS A 244 -7.61 1.17 -32.88
C CYS A 244 -6.22 1.78 -32.62
N ARG A 245 -5.30 1.70 -33.60
CA ARG A 245 -3.97 2.30 -33.53
C ARG A 245 -3.96 3.79 -33.90
N GLY A 246 -5.12 4.37 -34.23
CA GLY A 246 -5.25 5.73 -34.73
C GLY A 246 -4.72 5.92 -36.16
N ILE A 247 -4.63 4.84 -36.94
CA ILE A 247 -4.08 4.83 -38.29
C ILE A 247 -5.21 4.48 -39.28
N GLY A 248 -5.24 5.13 -40.44
CA GLY A 248 -6.15 4.79 -41.53
C GLY A 248 -7.46 5.57 -41.52
N GLU A 249 -8.31 5.27 -42.52
CA GLU A 249 -9.62 5.91 -42.70
C GLU A 249 -10.70 5.25 -41.82
N ALA A 250 -11.82 5.94 -41.64
CA ALA A 250 -12.99 5.43 -40.94
C ALA A 250 -13.40 4.05 -41.49
N VAL A 251 -13.75 3.13 -40.59
CA VAL A 251 -14.10 1.76 -40.98
C VAL A 251 -15.57 1.69 -41.34
N GLU A 252 -15.88 1.84 -42.62
CA GLU A 252 -17.25 1.76 -43.12
C GLU A 252 -17.61 0.38 -43.66
N VAL A 253 -18.85 -0.04 -43.37
CA VAL A 253 -19.45 -1.26 -43.87
C VAL A 253 -20.85 -0.99 -44.42
N GLN A 254 -21.13 -1.52 -45.61
CA GLN A 254 -22.45 -1.43 -46.21
C GLN A 254 -23.23 -2.71 -45.94
N ALA A 255 -24.43 -2.57 -45.37
CA ALA A 255 -25.29 -3.69 -45.04
C ALA A 255 -26.76 -3.33 -45.23
N MET A 256 -27.50 -4.18 -45.95
CA MET A 256 -28.95 -4.01 -46.19
C MET A 256 -29.33 -2.61 -46.71
N GLY A 257 -28.50 -2.06 -47.61
CA GLY A 257 -28.73 -0.74 -48.23
C GLY A 257 -28.38 0.47 -47.33
N ARG A 258 -27.81 0.24 -46.15
CA ARG A 258 -27.32 1.28 -45.24
C ARG A 258 -25.80 1.26 -45.15
N ILE A 259 -25.21 2.40 -44.80
CA ILE A 259 -23.78 2.56 -44.56
C ILE A 259 -23.59 2.79 -43.07
N TYR A 260 -22.79 1.94 -42.45
CA TYR A 260 -22.44 2.03 -41.04
C TYR A 260 -20.97 2.38 -40.89
N GLU A 261 -20.68 3.40 -40.09
CA GLU A 261 -19.34 3.70 -39.63
C GLU A 261 -19.06 2.94 -38.33
N LEU A 262 -18.03 2.09 -38.34
CA LEU A 262 -17.59 1.32 -37.19
C LEU A 262 -16.55 2.13 -36.39
N GLN A 263 -16.82 2.25 -35.09
CA GLN A 263 -16.01 2.94 -34.10
C GLN A 263 -15.49 1.90 -33.09
N PRO A 264 -14.30 1.34 -33.33
CA PRO A 264 -13.73 0.34 -32.45
C PRO A 264 -13.07 0.98 -31.22
N VAL A 265 -13.23 0.33 -30.08
CA VAL A 265 -12.61 0.66 -28.80
C VAL A 265 -11.96 -0.62 -28.27
N GLU A 266 -10.64 -0.70 -28.41
CA GLU A 266 -9.85 -1.85 -27.94
C GLU A 266 -9.71 -1.83 -26.42
N ILE A 267 -9.86 -3.00 -25.78
CA ILE A 267 -9.62 -3.20 -24.35
C ILE A 267 -8.57 -4.30 -24.22
N PRO A 268 -7.27 -3.94 -24.33
CA PRO A 268 -6.17 -4.90 -24.39
C PRO A 268 -6.14 -5.87 -23.20
N GLU A 269 -6.51 -5.39 -22.01
CA GLU A 269 -6.49 -6.15 -20.76
C GLU A 269 -7.47 -7.33 -20.76
N LEU A 270 -8.55 -7.22 -21.55
CA LEU A 270 -9.58 -8.24 -21.66
C LEU A 270 -9.51 -9.03 -22.98
N GLY A 271 -8.55 -8.70 -23.85
CA GLY A 271 -8.32 -9.41 -25.11
C GLY A 271 -9.46 -9.26 -26.12
N PHE A 272 -10.22 -8.16 -26.07
CA PHE A 272 -11.28 -7.90 -27.04
C PHE A 272 -11.42 -6.42 -27.40
N THR A 273 -12.09 -6.17 -28.52
CA THR A 273 -12.44 -4.84 -29.03
C THR A 273 -13.95 -4.72 -29.07
N ASN A 274 -14.50 -3.70 -28.41
CA ASN A 274 -15.90 -3.31 -28.61
C ASN A 274 -16.00 -2.50 -29.90
N ILE A 275 -16.99 -2.78 -30.72
CA ILE A 275 -17.23 -2.11 -32.00
C ILE A 275 -18.62 -1.50 -31.93
N TYR A 276 -18.68 -0.17 -31.89
CA TYR A 276 -19.93 0.58 -32.00
C TYR A 276 -20.16 0.92 -33.46
N ALA A 277 -21.38 0.77 -33.98
CA ALA A 277 -21.70 1.21 -35.34
C ALA A 277 -22.69 2.37 -35.33
N LEU A 278 -22.43 3.37 -36.15
CA LEU A 278 -23.34 4.49 -36.40
C LEU A 278 -23.86 4.41 -37.83
N ASP A 279 -25.18 4.50 -38.01
CA ASP A 279 -25.79 4.60 -39.34
C ASP A 279 -25.52 6.01 -39.91
N VAL A 280 -24.61 6.08 -40.88
CA VAL A 280 -24.17 7.32 -41.54
C VAL A 280 -24.78 7.44 -42.94
N THR A 281 -25.78 6.62 -43.28
CA THR A 281 -26.38 6.57 -44.63
C THR A 281 -26.85 7.95 -45.10
N ALA A 282 -27.51 8.71 -44.23
CA ALA A 282 -28.00 10.05 -44.56
C ALA A 282 -26.86 11.06 -44.79
N MET A 283 -25.82 11.03 -43.97
CA MET A 283 -24.63 11.87 -44.14
C MET A 283 -23.92 11.56 -45.47
N ARG A 284 -23.72 10.28 -45.79
CA ARG A 284 -23.09 9.85 -47.04
C ARG A 284 -23.93 10.10 -48.29
N ALA A 285 -25.25 10.21 -48.15
CA ALA A 285 -26.14 10.59 -49.25
C ALA A 285 -26.01 12.09 -49.59
N LEU A 286 -25.80 12.95 -48.59
CA LEU A 286 -25.60 14.39 -48.80
C LEU A 286 -24.26 14.69 -49.46
N ASP A 287 -23.19 13.97 -49.11
CA ASP A 287 -21.87 14.11 -49.76
C ASP A 287 -21.88 13.75 -51.26
N LYS A 288 -22.88 13.01 -51.73
CA LYS A 288 -23.02 12.58 -53.14
C LYS A 288 -23.80 13.55 -54.03
N PHE A 289 -24.44 14.57 -53.46
CA PHE A 289 -25.13 15.62 -54.22
C PHE A 289 -24.49 16.98 -53.90
N PRO A 290 -23.45 17.39 -54.65
CA PRO A 290 -22.87 18.74 -54.54
C PRO A 290 -23.83 19.84 -55.03
#